data_AF-A0A2Z5ZRH6-F1
#
_entry.id   AF-A0A2Z5ZRH6-F1
#
_cell.length_a   1.000
_cell.length_b   1.000
_cell.length_c   1.000
_cell.angle_alpha   90.00
_cell.angle_beta   90.00
_cell.angle_gamma   90.00
#
_symmetry.space_group_name_H-M   'P 1'
#
loop_
_entity.id
_entity.type
_entity.pdbx_description
1 polymer ?
#
loop_
_entity_poly.entity_id
_entity_poly.type
_entity_poly.pdbx_seq_one_letter_code
_entity_poly.pdbx_strand_id
1 'polypeptide(L)'
;VTEGDTIEFTLVNEESNKNSHSMDFHAARVDVVKDFDSVKPGETKKFTFTADNPGVFFYHCGSDPMIQHIARGMYGVIIVEPKDANALPKADREYVLIQAEHYENPDDKTRISGPMPSSMVVFSSTIRYMIQKQHAGCKPNQASEFVFT
;
A
#
# COMPACT_ATOMS: atom_id res chain seq x y z
N VAL A 1 -12.89 -1.22 3.49
CA VAL A 1 -13.59 -2.27 4.28
C VAL A 1 -13.84 -1.71 5.66
N THR A 2 -14.67 -2.35 6.47
CA THR A 2 -14.92 -1.99 7.87
C THR A 2 -14.07 -2.85 8.80
N GLU A 3 -13.77 -2.33 9.98
CA GLU A 3 -13.20 -3.08 11.11
C GLU A 3 -14.07 -4.30 11.47
N GLY A 4 -13.46 -5.47 11.40
CA GLY A 4 -14.09 -6.78 11.60
C GLY A 4 -14.80 -7.36 10.37
N ASP A 5 -14.65 -6.78 9.17
CA ASP A 5 -15.07 -7.42 7.92
C ASP A 5 -14.19 -8.65 7.61
N THR A 6 -14.80 -9.75 7.19
CA THR A 6 -14.10 -10.90 6.61
C THR A 6 -13.87 -10.68 5.11
N ILE A 7 -12.64 -10.82 4.66
CA ILE A 7 -12.21 -10.59 3.27
C ILE A 7 -11.80 -11.93 2.66
N GLU A 8 -12.59 -12.42 1.70
CA GLU A 8 -12.20 -13.52 0.83
C GLU A 8 -11.43 -12.98 -0.37
N PHE A 9 -10.11 -13.11 -0.36
CA PHE A 9 -9.23 -12.60 -1.41
C PHE A 9 -8.90 -13.66 -2.46
N THR A 10 -8.74 -13.23 -3.71
CA THR A 10 -8.28 -14.08 -4.83
C THR A 10 -7.25 -13.32 -5.66
N LEU A 11 -6.04 -13.88 -5.78
CA LEU A 11 -5.02 -13.44 -6.74
C LEU A 11 -5.01 -14.39 -7.93
N VAL A 12 -5.25 -13.86 -9.12
CA VAL A 12 -5.00 -14.55 -10.40
C VAL A 12 -3.68 -14.03 -10.94
N ASN A 13 -2.73 -14.92 -11.25
CA ASN A 13 -1.52 -14.55 -11.98
C ASN A 13 -1.71 -14.99 -13.45
N GLU A 14 -1.91 -14.05 -14.36
CA GLU A 14 -2.17 -14.31 -15.78
C GLU A 14 -1.12 -15.22 -16.43
N GLU A 15 -1.53 -16.15 -17.30
CA GLU A 15 -0.61 -17.05 -18.03
C GLU A 15 0.39 -16.27 -18.89
N SER A 16 0.01 -15.08 -19.35
CA SER A 16 0.88 -14.18 -20.11
C SER A 16 2.02 -13.56 -19.29
N ASN A 17 2.00 -13.62 -17.96
CA ASN A 17 3.07 -13.11 -17.10
C ASN A 17 4.36 -13.94 -17.20
N LYS A 18 5.44 -13.40 -16.64
CA LYS A 18 6.80 -13.97 -16.73
C LYS A 18 7.47 -14.21 -15.38
N ASN A 19 6.80 -13.83 -14.30
CA ASN A 19 7.27 -13.99 -12.92
C ASN A 19 6.16 -14.61 -12.06
N SER A 20 6.55 -15.28 -10.97
CA SER A 20 5.61 -15.58 -9.89
C SER A 20 5.32 -14.32 -9.07
N HIS A 21 4.10 -14.23 -8.54
CA HIS A 21 3.61 -13.06 -7.80
C HIS A 21 2.81 -13.50 -6.57
N SER A 22 2.79 -12.68 -5.51
CA SER A 22 1.98 -12.92 -4.32
C SER A 22 1.26 -11.64 -3.88
N MET A 23 0.53 -11.70 -2.76
CA MET A 23 -0.09 -10.54 -2.14
C MET A 23 0.07 -10.62 -0.62
N ASP A 24 0.82 -9.66 -0.08
CA ASP A 24 0.96 -9.36 1.34
C ASP A 24 0.03 -8.17 1.66
N PHE A 25 -0.82 -8.31 2.68
CA PHE A 25 -1.64 -7.22 3.23
C PHE A 25 -1.19 -6.95 4.67
N HIS A 26 -0.74 -5.73 4.98
CA HIS A 26 -0.36 -5.36 6.35
C HIS A 26 -1.56 -5.27 7.31
N ALA A 27 -2.79 -5.35 6.77
CA ALA A 27 -4.04 -5.50 7.54
C ALA A 27 -4.38 -6.96 7.89
N ALA A 28 -3.68 -7.96 7.31
CA ALA A 28 -3.97 -9.38 7.49
C ALA A 28 -3.06 -10.01 8.56
N ARG A 29 -3.61 -10.94 9.34
CA ARG A 29 -2.91 -11.68 10.39
C ARG A 29 -2.95 -13.17 10.08
N VAL A 30 -2.16 -13.57 9.08
CA VAL A 30 -2.17 -14.90 8.44
C VAL A 30 -0.77 -15.53 8.45
N ASP A 31 -0.63 -16.75 7.92
CA ASP A 31 0.66 -17.45 7.83
C ASP A 31 1.44 -16.99 6.58
N VAL A 32 2.59 -16.35 6.78
CA VAL A 32 3.43 -15.81 5.69
C VAL A 32 3.99 -16.89 4.74
N VAL A 33 4.16 -18.13 5.21
CA VAL A 33 4.69 -19.24 4.40
C VAL A 33 3.58 -19.89 3.56
N LYS A 34 2.34 -19.91 4.07
CA LYS A 34 1.20 -20.55 3.42
C LYS A 34 0.32 -19.60 2.62
N ASP A 35 0.07 -18.38 3.10
CA ASP A 35 -0.97 -17.50 2.56
C ASP A 35 -0.41 -16.37 1.67
N PHE A 36 0.82 -15.93 1.91
CA PHE A 36 1.54 -14.94 1.07
C PHE A 36 2.55 -15.58 0.09
N ASP A 37 2.39 -16.87 -0.21
CA ASP A 37 3.25 -17.63 -1.12
C ASP A 37 3.16 -17.17 -2.59
N SER A 38 4.17 -17.53 -3.39
CA SER A 38 4.33 -17.04 -4.77
C SER A 38 3.62 -17.92 -5.79
N VAL A 39 2.58 -17.34 -6.41
CA VAL A 39 1.70 -17.93 -7.43
C VAL A 39 2.37 -17.84 -8.80
N LYS A 40 2.48 -18.93 -9.57
CA LYS A 40 3.11 -18.90 -10.91
C LYS A 40 2.14 -18.32 -11.97
N PRO A 41 2.64 -17.86 -13.14
CA PRO A 41 1.78 -17.54 -14.28
C PRO A 41 0.84 -18.70 -14.63
N GLY A 42 -0.45 -18.39 -14.83
CA GLY A 42 -1.53 -19.35 -15.05
C GLY A 42 -2.16 -19.92 -13.77
N GLU A 43 -1.58 -19.69 -12.59
CA GLU A 43 -2.10 -20.17 -11.30
C GLU A 43 -2.99 -19.12 -10.60
N THR A 44 -3.80 -19.57 -9.65
CA THR A 44 -4.69 -18.72 -8.84
C THR A 44 -4.60 -19.11 -7.37
N LYS A 45 -4.45 -18.12 -6.50
CA LYS A 45 -4.42 -18.28 -5.03
C LYS A 45 -5.67 -17.68 -4.42
N LYS A 46 -6.16 -18.30 -3.36
CA LYS A 46 -7.20 -17.76 -2.48
C LYS A 46 -6.77 -17.88 -1.02
N PHE A 47 -7.07 -16.86 -0.24
CA PHE A 47 -7.00 -16.89 1.22
C PHE A 47 -8.03 -15.94 1.81
N THR A 48 -8.35 -16.13 3.08
CA THR A 48 -9.37 -15.36 3.79
C THR A 48 -8.78 -14.80 5.07
N PHE A 49 -9.03 -13.52 5.37
CA PHE A 49 -8.60 -12.88 6.61
C PHE A 49 -9.67 -11.92 7.13
N THR A 50 -9.62 -11.60 8.43
CA THR A 50 -10.47 -10.57 9.04
C THR A 50 -9.68 -9.26 9.14
N ALA A 51 -10.31 -8.14 8.82
CA ALA A 51 -9.76 -6.81 9.02
C ALA A 51 -9.84 -6.39 10.50
N ASP A 52 -9.04 -7.05 11.36
CA ASP A 52 -9.11 -6.98 12.82
C ASP A 52 -8.93 -5.57 13.42
N ASN A 53 -8.25 -4.66 12.73
CA ASN A 53 -7.84 -3.35 13.25
C ASN A 53 -8.17 -2.25 12.24
N PRO A 54 -8.74 -1.10 12.67
CA PRO A 54 -8.99 0.04 11.80
C PRO A 54 -7.71 0.81 11.47
N GLY A 55 -7.69 1.48 10.32
CA GLY A 55 -6.56 2.29 9.87
C GLY A 55 -6.33 2.25 8.36
N VAL A 56 -5.11 2.64 7.98
CA VAL A 56 -4.62 2.64 6.61
C VAL A 56 -3.39 1.75 6.53
N PHE A 57 -3.42 0.72 5.68
CA PHE A 57 -2.41 -0.33 5.64
C PHE A 57 -1.89 -0.53 4.23
N PHE A 58 -0.59 -0.75 4.10
CA PHE A 58 0.05 -1.05 2.82
C PHE A 58 -0.32 -2.48 2.36
N TYR A 59 -0.33 -2.70 1.05
CA TYR A 59 -0.28 -4.05 0.48
C TYR A 59 0.73 -4.07 -0.67
N HIS A 60 1.37 -5.22 -0.89
CA HIS A 60 2.36 -5.38 -1.96
C HIS A 60 2.57 -6.84 -2.36
N CYS A 61 3.28 -7.05 -3.47
CA CYS A 61 3.81 -8.38 -3.79
C CYS A 61 4.96 -8.74 -2.82
N GLY A 62 4.94 -9.96 -2.27
CA GLY A 62 5.99 -10.51 -1.41
C GLY A 62 7.00 -11.43 -2.13
N SER A 63 6.78 -11.73 -3.42
CA SER A 63 7.62 -12.64 -4.20
C SER A 63 9.07 -12.18 -4.36
N ASP A 64 9.98 -13.14 -4.54
CA ASP A 64 11.42 -12.87 -4.64
C ASP A 64 11.83 -12.14 -5.94
N PRO A 65 12.69 -11.10 -5.89
CA PRO A 65 13.06 -10.31 -4.71
C PRO A 65 12.05 -9.17 -4.48
N MET A 66 11.43 -9.13 -3.30
CA MET A 66 10.30 -8.25 -2.96
C MET A 66 10.51 -6.79 -3.39
N ILE A 67 11.71 -6.26 -3.14
CA ILE A 67 12.10 -4.88 -3.49
C ILE A 67 11.96 -4.58 -5.00
N GLN A 68 12.21 -5.54 -5.89
CA GLN A 68 12.03 -5.36 -7.33
C GLN A 68 10.54 -5.36 -7.71
N HIS A 69 9.72 -6.22 -7.10
CA HIS A 69 8.26 -6.23 -7.36
C HIS A 69 7.62 -4.91 -6.91
N ILE A 70 8.01 -4.39 -5.74
CA ILE A 70 7.58 -3.07 -5.26
C ILE A 70 8.08 -1.96 -6.19
N ALA A 71 9.37 -1.92 -6.56
CA ALA A 71 9.93 -0.92 -7.46
C ALA A 71 9.29 -0.94 -8.87
N ARG A 72 8.76 -2.09 -9.31
CA ARG A 72 7.99 -2.25 -10.56
C ARG A 72 6.50 -1.88 -10.44
N GLY A 73 6.04 -1.40 -9.27
CA GLY A 73 4.68 -0.90 -9.07
C GLY A 73 3.71 -1.89 -8.42
N MET A 74 4.15 -3.04 -7.91
CA MET A 74 3.26 -4.03 -7.28
C MET A 74 2.97 -3.67 -5.82
N TYR A 75 2.29 -2.54 -5.61
CA TYR A 75 1.89 -2.03 -4.30
C TYR A 75 0.55 -1.29 -4.33
N GLY A 76 -0.04 -1.07 -3.16
CA GLY A 76 -1.25 -0.29 -2.98
C GLY A 76 -1.61 -0.10 -1.51
N VAL A 77 -2.87 0.26 -1.26
CA VAL A 77 -3.37 0.53 0.10
C VAL A 77 -4.72 -0.16 0.33
N ILE A 78 -4.91 -0.72 1.52
CA ILE A 78 -6.22 -1.12 2.04
C ILE A 78 -6.59 -0.20 3.20
N ILE A 79 -7.80 0.37 3.12
CA ILE A 79 -8.38 1.21 4.17
C ILE A 79 -9.40 0.38 4.94
N VAL A 80 -9.21 0.30 6.25
CA VAL A 80 -10.12 -0.33 7.21
C VAL A 80 -10.77 0.78 8.02
N GLU A 81 -12.01 1.13 7.66
CA GLU A 81 -12.80 2.16 8.32
C GLU A 81 -13.21 1.68 9.74
N PRO A 82 -13.08 2.51 10.79
CA PRO A 82 -13.51 2.15 12.14
C PRO A 82 -14.97 1.70 12.23
N LYS A 83 -15.25 0.73 13.08
CA LYS A 83 -16.61 0.20 13.30
C LYS A 83 -17.52 1.22 13.99
N ASP A 84 -16.94 2.07 14.84
CA ASP A 84 -17.60 3.28 15.33
C ASP A 84 -17.38 4.43 14.35
N ALA A 85 -18.45 4.83 13.67
CA ALA A 85 -18.46 5.95 12.73
C ALA A 85 -18.12 7.32 13.37
N ASN A 86 -18.00 7.40 14.70
CA ASN A 86 -17.62 8.60 15.44
C ASN A 86 -16.15 8.57 15.94
N ALA A 87 -15.42 7.46 15.73
CA ALA A 87 -14.03 7.31 16.17
C ALA A 87 -13.06 8.28 15.48
N LEU A 88 -13.46 8.82 14.31
CA LEU A 88 -12.72 9.84 13.57
C LEU A 88 -13.66 11.03 13.25
N PRO A 89 -13.15 12.28 13.22
CA PRO A 89 -13.93 13.42 12.79
C PRO A 89 -14.29 13.30 11.30
N LYS A 90 -15.53 13.66 10.93
CA LYS A 90 -15.97 13.59 9.53
C LYS A 90 -15.13 14.50 8.63
N ALA A 91 -14.65 13.90 7.55
CA ALA A 91 -13.84 14.51 6.50
C ALA A 91 -14.63 15.14 5.35
N ASP A 92 -13.97 16.05 4.62
CA ASP A 92 -14.44 16.73 3.41
C ASP A 92 -13.74 16.27 2.11
N ARG A 93 -12.39 16.22 2.03
CA ARG A 93 -11.60 15.76 0.86
C ARG A 93 -10.14 15.44 1.23
N GLU A 94 -9.62 14.27 0.85
CA GLU A 94 -8.16 14.06 0.79
C GLU A 94 -7.83 12.98 -0.25
N TYR A 95 -6.62 12.42 -0.19
CA TYR A 95 -5.94 11.78 -1.29
C TYR A 95 -5.11 10.62 -0.71
N VAL A 96 -5.30 9.39 -1.17
CA VAL A 96 -4.28 8.35 -1.00
C VAL A 96 -3.04 8.84 -1.72
N LEU A 97 -1.94 8.96 -1.01
CA LEU A 97 -0.63 9.33 -1.54
C LEU A 97 0.36 8.25 -1.12
N ILE A 98 0.78 7.41 -2.06
CA ILE A 98 1.80 6.40 -1.84
C ILE A 98 3.09 6.93 -2.45
N GLN A 99 4.05 7.28 -1.60
CA GLN A 99 5.40 7.61 -2.03
C GLN A 99 6.13 6.32 -2.45
N ALA A 100 6.75 6.34 -3.62
CA ALA A 100 7.61 5.27 -4.10
C ALA A 100 8.84 5.84 -4.82
N GLU A 101 9.86 5.02 -4.98
CA GLU A 101 11.07 5.35 -5.71
C GLU A 101 10.98 4.82 -7.15
N HIS A 102 11.30 5.65 -8.14
CA HIS A 102 11.30 5.24 -9.53
C HIS A 102 12.72 4.90 -10.02
N TYR A 103 12.86 3.70 -10.57
CA TYR A 103 14.11 3.18 -11.11
C TYR A 103 14.02 3.07 -12.63
N GLU A 104 14.82 3.88 -13.33
CA GLU A 104 14.86 3.97 -14.80
C GLU A 104 15.05 2.60 -15.47
N ASN A 105 15.92 1.76 -14.91
CA ASN A 105 16.04 0.35 -15.27
C ASN A 105 15.37 -0.53 -14.18
N PRO A 106 14.16 -1.05 -14.40
CA PRO A 106 13.46 -1.91 -13.44
C PRO A 106 14.07 -3.32 -13.31
N ASP A 107 15.06 -3.67 -14.15
CA ASP A 107 15.78 -4.95 -14.12
C ASP A 107 17.16 -4.84 -13.45
N ASP A 108 17.64 -3.63 -13.12
CA ASP A 108 18.87 -3.43 -12.35
C ASP A 108 18.63 -3.67 -10.85
N LYS A 109 18.55 -4.95 -10.48
CA LYS A 109 18.42 -5.40 -9.08
C LYS A 109 19.49 -4.79 -8.17
N THR A 110 20.72 -4.61 -8.66
CA THR A 110 21.84 -4.02 -7.92
C THR A 110 21.66 -2.53 -7.62
N ARG A 111 21.07 -1.78 -8.55
CA ARG A 111 20.72 -0.37 -8.34
C ARG A 111 19.52 -0.21 -7.41
N ILE A 112 18.54 -1.11 -7.51
CA ILE A 112 17.32 -1.16 -6.68
C ILE A 112 17.63 -1.55 -5.23
N SER A 113 18.51 -2.53 -5.00
CA SER A 113 18.98 -2.92 -3.66
C SER A 113 20.23 -2.15 -3.19
N GLY A 114 20.51 -1.00 -3.82
CA GLY A 114 21.70 -0.20 -3.54
C GLY A 114 21.54 0.72 -2.32
N PRO A 115 22.63 1.17 -1.69
CA PRO A 115 22.58 2.07 -0.53
C PRO A 115 22.27 3.54 -0.89
N MET A 116 22.18 3.87 -2.18
CA MET A 116 21.75 5.19 -2.66
C MET A 116 20.30 5.10 -3.16
N PRO A 117 19.37 5.95 -2.71
CA PRO A 117 18.02 5.97 -3.25
C PRO A 117 18.02 6.36 -4.73
N SER A 118 16.90 6.13 -5.42
CA SER A 118 16.62 6.67 -6.75
C SER A 118 16.79 8.19 -6.82
N SER A 119 17.06 8.72 -8.01
CA SER A 119 17.09 10.16 -8.27
C SER A 119 15.70 10.75 -8.56
N MET A 120 14.63 9.95 -8.48
CA MET A 120 13.26 10.40 -8.71
C MET A 120 12.28 9.66 -7.80
N VAL A 121 11.74 10.40 -6.82
CA VAL A 121 10.60 9.97 -6.01
C VAL A 121 9.31 10.26 -6.78
N VAL A 122 8.37 9.33 -6.77
CA VAL A 122 7.05 9.45 -7.39
C VAL A 122 5.95 9.27 -6.34
N PHE A 123 4.83 9.96 -6.51
CA PHE A 123 3.64 9.80 -5.68
C PHE A 123 2.51 9.18 -6.49
N SER A 124 2.22 7.91 -6.24
CA SER A 124 1.02 7.26 -6.78
C SER A 124 -0.19 7.75 -6.00
N SER A 125 -1.20 8.29 -6.69
CA SER A 125 -2.33 8.99 -6.05
C SER A 125 -3.70 8.44 -6.44
N THR A 126 -4.63 8.36 -5.48
CA THR A 126 -6.04 7.98 -5.69
C THR A 126 -6.94 8.74 -4.71
N ILE A 127 -8.04 9.34 -5.17
CA ILE A 127 -8.62 10.52 -4.49
C ILE A 127 -9.83 10.19 -3.58
N ARG A 128 -9.64 10.17 -2.23
CA ARG A 128 -10.67 10.14 -1.14
C ARG A 128 -10.06 10.56 0.25
N TYR A 129 -10.72 11.38 1.10
CA TYR A 129 -10.79 11.06 2.57
C TYR A 129 -10.60 12.09 3.77
N MET A 130 -10.11 13.35 3.70
CA MET A 130 -9.82 14.25 4.90
C MET A 130 -10.04 15.81 4.76
N ILE A 131 -9.02 16.68 4.71
CA ILE A 131 -8.92 18.14 5.08
C ILE A 131 -8.79 18.44 6.59
N GLN A 132 -7.73 19.15 6.98
CA GLN A 132 -7.60 19.81 8.30
C GLN A 132 -8.24 21.22 8.30
N LYS A 133 -9.47 21.36 8.84
CA LYS A 133 -10.12 22.66 9.05
C LYS A 133 -9.50 23.41 10.25
N GLN A 134 -8.57 24.34 9.98
CA GLN A 134 -8.09 25.29 11.01
C GLN A 134 -9.10 26.43 11.27
N HIS A 135 -10.05 26.20 12.18
CA HIS A 135 -10.79 27.27 12.87
C HIS A 135 -10.89 26.89 14.36
N ALA A 136 -10.40 27.68 15.33
CA ALA A 136 -9.63 28.92 15.22
C ALA A 136 -8.67 29.08 16.43
N GLY A 137 -7.61 29.90 16.28
CA GLY A 137 -6.77 30.33 17.41
C GLY A 137 -5.28 29.99 17.36
N CYS A 138 -4.78 29.29 16.33
CA CYS A 138 -3.33 29.07 16.19
C CYS A 138 -2.62 30.36 15.75
N LYS A 139 -1.39 30.58 16.25
CA LYS A 139 -0.56 31.75 15.90
C LYS A 139 0.18 31.50 14.57
N PRO A 140 0.42 32.54 13.74
CA PRO A 140 0.76 32.38 12.32
C PRO A 140 2.11 31.72 11.96
N ASN A 141 2.91 31.26 12.95
CA ASN A 141 4.28 30.79 12.73
C ASN A 141 4.47 29.30 13.10
N GLN A 142 3.42 28.47 13.00
CA GLN A 142 3.48 27.03 13.32
C GLN A 142 2.81 26.12 12.27
N ALA A 143 2.81 26.54 10.99
CA ALA A 143 2.53 25.63 9.89
C ALA A 143 3.83 24.89 9.50
N SER A 144 3.81 23.54 9.57
CA SER A 144 4.90 22.71 9.05
C SER A 144 4.82 22.66 7.53
N GLU A 145 5.56 23.52 6.86
CA GLU A 145 5.58 23.59 5.40
C GLU A 145 6.41 22.43 4.82
N PHE A 146 5.72 21.43 4.24
CA PHE A 146 6.38 20.35 3.50
C PHE A 146 6.83 20.84 2.12
N VAL A 147 7.91 21.60 2.09
CA VAL A 147 8.58 22.03 0.86
C VAL A 147 9.30 20.82 0.24
N PHE A 148 8.81 20.35 -0.90
CA PHE A 148 9.56 19.47 -1.79
C PHE A 148 10.42 20.35 -2.71
N THR A 149 11.75 20.18 -2.63
CA THR A 149 12.76 20.83 -3.48
C THR A 149 13.29 19.87 -4.53
#